data_AF-A0A9D8IXX3-F1
#
_entry.id   AF-A0A9D8IXX3-F1
#
_cell.length_a   1.000
_cell.length_b   1.000
_cell.length_c   1.000
_cell.angle_alpha   90.00
_cell.angle_beta   90.00
_cell.angle_gamma   90.00
#
_symmetry.space_group_name_H-M   'P 1'
#
loop_
_entity.id
_entity.type
_entity.pdbx_description
1 polymer ?
#
loop_
_entity_poly.entity_id
_entity_poly.type
_entity_poly.pdbx_seq_one_letter_code
_entity_poly.pdbx_strand_id
1 'polypeptide(L)'
;MTTNPSQNDDVRIMIDHDALDSGAFQWKWIVLGVIVGLIVTGSSLFVLSALLPIEPLQMLGMVIGFVLGGLVIGYFSTGIFTREVLVSALALLGIVAGLLAIDERLGLMGREAMLYWAVLNLCSALLGGWIGRRRLADLLEAQENTYAYLRFPWRLVGTSLSVGLGFNLMFLFVLKPLFVINENVVHIGMLAGFLASGLVLGYRSQRMSMREPALVGAVLVFLCGVLLWLEATTRISVLVFHLAIGFLLVFGGAWFGERFRQLLTKPII
;
A
#
# COMPACT_ATOMS: atom_id res chain seq x y z
N MET A 1 15.35 -38.30 45.89
CA MET A 1 14.48 -38.31 44.70
C MET A 1 13.67 -37.04 44.74
N THR A 2 14.15 -36.00 44.06
CA THR A 2 13.47 -34.69 43.95
C THR A 2 13.08 -34.50 42.50
N THR A 3 11.81 -34.19 42.31
CA THR A 3 11.06 -34.21 41.06
C THR A 3 11.56 -33.17 40.05
N ASN A 4 11.70 -33.62 38.81
CA ASN A 4 11.99 -32.82 37.63
C ASN A 4 10.83 -31.83 37.39
N PRO A 5 11.04 -30.50 37.36
CA PRO A 5 10.00 -29.59 36.94
C PRO A 5 9.76 -29.77 35.44
N SER A 6 8.55 -30.22 35.13
CA SER A 6 7.96 -30.31 33.81
C SER A 6 8.26 -29.06 32.98
N GLN A 7 8.97 -29.28 31.89
CA GLN A 7 8.63 -28.82 30.55
C GLN A 7 7.47 -27.83 30.55
N ASN A 8 7.83 -26.55 30.64
CA ASN A 8 6.94 -25.46 30.32
C ASN A 8 6.79 -25.54 28.80
N ASP A 9 5.82 -26.33 28.34
CA ASP A 9 5.37 -26.31 26.97
C ASP A 9 4.84 -24.90 26.72
N ASP A 10 5.74 -24.05 26.21
CA ASP A 10 5.39 -22.87 25.44
C ASP A 10 4.48 -23.36 24.32
N VAL A 11 3.18 -23.43 24.61
CA VAL A 11 2.13 -23.54 23.61
C VAL A 11 2.15 -22.21 22.86
N ARG A 12 3.16 -22.05 21.99
CA ARG A 12 3.06 -21.21 20.83
C ARG A 12 1.90 -21.80 20.04
N ILE A 13 0.71 -21.25 20.25
CA ILE A 13 -0.36 -21.32 19.29
C ILE A 13 0.20 -20.60 18.06
N MET A 14 0.95 -21.33 17.26
CA MET A 14 1.28 -20.99 15.91
C MET A 14 -0.08 -20.94 15.25
N ILE A 15 -0.67 -19.75 15.14
CA ILE A 15 -1.85 -19.54 14.31
C ILE A 15 -1.38 -19.93 12.94
N ASP A 16 -1.74 -21.15 12.57
CA ASP A 16 -1.37 -21.73 11.32
C ASP A 16 -2.01 -20.82 10.27
N HIS A 17 -1.19 -20.03 9.58
CA HIS A 17 -1.70 -19.13 8.55
C HIS A 17 -2.43 -19.94 7.48
N ASP A 18 -2.13 -21.24 7.38
CA ASP A 18 -2.82 -22.22 6.54
C ASP A 18 -4.25 -22.54 7.03
N ALA A 19 -4.54 -22.38 8.33
CA ALA A 19 -5.91 -22.55 8.86
C ALA A 19 -6.86 -21.45 8.39
N LEU A 20 -6.37 -20.23 8.14
CA LEU A 20 -7.15 -19.15 7.50
C LEU A 20 -7.46 -19.45 6.03
N ASP A 21 -6.68 -20.33 5.37
CA ASP A 21 -6.87 -20.73 3.97
C ASP A 21 -7.67 -22.05 3.85
N SER A 22 -8.16 -22.62 4.96
CA SER A 22 -8.92 -23.89 4.98
C SER A 22 -10.43 -23.74 4.71
N GLY A 23 -10.92 -22.51 4.60
CA GLY A 23 -12.33 -22.21 4.37
C GLY A 23 -12.81 -22.50 2.94
N ALA A 24 -14.13 -22.72 2.80
CA ALA A 24 -14.75 -22.87 1.50
C ALA A 24 -14.64 -21.58 0.66
N PHE A 25 -14.58 -21.72 -0.66
CA PHE A 25 -14.46 -20.61 -1.61
C PHE A 25 -15.65 -19.64 -1.52
N GLN A 26 -15.42 -18.37 -1.19
CA GLN A 26 -16.47 -17.40 -0.84
C GLN A 26 -16.78 -16.44 -2.00
N TRP A 27 -17.56 -16.91 -2.98
CA TRP A 27 -17.96 -16.15 -4.18
C TRP A 27 -18.52 -14.75 -3.91
N LYS A 28 -19.29 -14.56 -2.82
CA LYS A 28 -19.90 -13.28 -2.47
C LYS A 28 -18.87 -12.15 -2.29
N TRP A 29 -17.70 -12.44 -1.74
CA TRP A 29 -16.66 -11.43 -1.50
C TRP A 29 -15.87 -11.13 -2.76
N ILE A 30 -15.63 -12.13 -3.59
CA ILE A 30 -15.04 -11.96 -4.93
C ILE A 30 -15.91 -11.01 -5.74
N VAL A 31 -17.22 -11.29 -5.83
CA VAL A 31 -18.17 -10.44 -6.54
C VAL A 31 -18.17 -9.03 -5.97
N LEU A 32 -18.16 -8.87 -4.65
CA LEU A 32 -18.10 -7.56 -4.00
C LEU A 32 -16.79 -6.81 -4.33
N GLY A 33 -15.64 -7.48 -4.27
CA GLY A 33 -14.34 -6.90 -4.61
C GLY A 33 -14.24 -6.48 -6.08
N VAL A 34 -14.79 -7.28 -7.00
CA VAL A 34 -14.91 -6.93 -8.42
C VAL A 34 -15.80 -5.71 -8.59
N ILE A 35 -16.98 -5.65 -7.94
CA ILE A 35 -17.89 -4.50 -8.04
C ILE A 35 -17.22 -3.23 -7.52
N VAL A 36 -16.58 -3.28 -6.34
CA VAL A 36 -15.88 -2.12 -5.75
C VAL A 36 -14.74 -1.67 -6.65
N GLY A 37 -13.91 -2.60 -7.11
CA GLY A 37 -12.82 -2.31 -8.03
C GLY A 37 -13.34 -1.70 -9.33
N LEU A 38 -14.41 -2.24 -9.91
CA LEU A 38 -15.00 -1.77 -11.16
C LEU A 38 -15.64 -0.39 -11.03
N ILE A 39 -16.30 -0.08 -9.91
CA ILE A 39 -16.84 1.27 -9.67
C ILE A 39 -15.71 2.29 -9.62
N VAL A 40 -14.63 2.00 -8.89
CA VAL A 40 -13.50 2.92 -8.74
C VAL A 40 -12.71 3.06 -10.04
N THR A 41 -12.35 1.92 -10.66
CA THR A 41 -11.63 1.88 -11.94
C THR A 41 -12.47 2.48 -13.07
N GLY A 42 -13.76 2.16 -13.16
CA GLY A 42 -14.67 2.74 -14.14
C GLY A 42 -14.87 4.24 -13.94
N SER A 43 -15.07 4.69 -12.70
CA SER A 43 -15.15 6.13 -12.39
C SER A 43 -13.85 6.84 -12.79
N SER A 44 -12.70 6.23 -12.52
CA SER A 44 -11.41 6.77 -12.96
C SER A 44 -11.32 6.82 -14.48
N LEU A 45 -11.64 5.74 -15.18
CA LEU A 45 -11.54 5.68 -16.64
C LEU A 45 -12.50 6.63 -17.35
N PHE A 46 -13.75 6.77 -16.90
CA PHE A 46 -14.75 7.59 -17.59
C PHE A 46 -14.78 9.05 -17.11
N VAL A 47 -14.63 9.29 -15.80
CA VAL A 47 -14.68 10.65 -15.25
C VAL A 47 -13.34 11.35 -15.43
N LEU A 48 -12.22 10.68 -15.13
CA LEU A 48 -10.91 11.31 -15.31
C LEU A 48 -10.56 11.42 -16.79
N SER A 49 -10.94 10.49 -17.67
CA SER A 49 -10.68 10.70 -19.11
C SER A 49 -11.42 11.90 -19.69
N ALA A 50 -12.65 12.15 -19.23
CA ALA A 50 -13.44 13.30 -19.67
C ALA A 50 -12.89 14.62 -19.12
N LEU A 51 -12.37 14.63 -17.89
CA LEU A 51 -11.90 15.85 -17.22
C LEU A 51 -10.40 16.13 -17.47
N LEU A 52 -9.59 15.09 -17.56
CA LEU A 52 -8.14 15.10 -17.59
C LEU A 52 -7.65 13.94 -18.49
N PRO A 53 -7.52 14.15 -19.81
CA PRO A 53 -7.10 13.12 -20.78
C PRO A 53 -5.60 12.82 -20.68
N ILE A 54 -5.12 12.56 -19.46
CA ILE A 54 -3.74 12.26 -19.12
C ILE A 54 -3.72 10.78 -18.72
N GLU A 55 -3.15 9.96 -19.60
CA GLU A 55 -3.11 8.49 -19.48
C GLU A 55 -2.57 8.01 -18.12
N PRO A 56 -1.45 8.53 -17.57
CA PRO A 56 -0.97 8.15 -16.24
C PRO A 56 -1.98 8.31 -15.10
N LEU A 57 -2.84 9.33 -15.16
CA LEU A 57 -3.80 9.61 -14.10
C LEU A 57 -4.98 8.62 -14.14
N GLN A 58 -5.40 8.24 -15.35
CA GLN A 58 -6.38 7.19 -15.56
C GLN A 58 -5.83 5.85 -15.05
N MET A 59 -4.57 5.55 -15.34
CA MET A 59 -3.89 4.34 -14.85
C MET A 59 -3.74 4.31 -13.33
N LEU A 60 -3.47 5.46 -12.71
CA LEU A 60 -3.39 5.55 -11.26
C LEU A 60 -4.74 5.19 -10.61
N GLY A 61 -5.86 5.70 -11.13
CA GLY A 61 -7.16 5.35 -10.59
C GLY A 61 -7.59 3.91 -10.92
N MET A 62 -7.10 3.31 -12.02
CA MET A 62 -7.19 1.86 -12.22
C MET A 62 -6.48 1.10 -11.12
N VAL A 63 -5.21 1.42 -10.84
CA VAL A 63 -4.40 0.77 -9.79
C VAL A 63 -5.08 0.89 -8.43
N ILE A 64 -5.59 2.08 -8.09
CA ILE A 64 -6.34 2.30 -6.84
C ILE A 64 -7.57 1.39 -6.77
N GLY A 65 -8.34 1.27 -7.86
CA GLY A 65 -9.48 0.35 -7.92
C GLY A 65 -9.09 -1.10 -7.68
N PHE A 66 -7.99 -1.57 -8.28
CA PHE A 66 -7.48 -2.93 -8.04
C PHE A 66 -7.00 -3.14 -6.61
N VAL A 67 -6.29 -2.18 -6.01
CA VAL A 67 -5.88 -2.24 -4.60
C VAL A 67 -7.11 -2.33 -3.68
N LEU A 68 -8.13 -1.49 -3.92
CA LEU A 68 -9.33 -1.47 -3.09
C LEU A 68 -10.15 -2.74 -3.24
N GLY A 69 -10.33 -3.25 -4.46
CA GLY A 69 -11.00 -4.53 -4.70
C GLY A 69 -10.29 -5.69 -3.99
N GLY A 70 -8.96 -5.73 -4.10
CA GLY A 70 -8.13 -6.68 -3.36
C GLY A 70 -8.29 -6.54 -1.85
N LEU A 71 -8.23 -5.31 -1.32
CA LEU A 71 -8.36 -5.02 0.11
C LEU A 71 -9.69 -5.46 0.69
N VAL A 72 -10.79 -5.22 -0.02
CA VAL A 72 -12.13 -5.69 0.39
C VAL A 72 -12.15 -7.20 0.53
N ILE A 73 -11.63 -7.93 -0.46
CA ILE A 73 -11.59 -9.40 -0.40
C ILE A 73 -10.68 -9.86 0.72
N GLY A 74 -9.49 -9.28 0.86
CA GLY A 74 -8.57 -9.64 1.92
C GLY A 74 -9.09 -9.37 3.32
N TYR A 75 -9.90 -8.34 3.48
CA TYR A 75 -10.46 -7.98 4.78
C TYR A 75 -11.66 -8.84 5.17
N PHE A 76 -12.51 -9.24 4.21
CA PHE A 76 -13.76 -9.95 4.49
C PHE A 76 -13.70 -11.45 4.23
N SER A 77 -12.80 -11.93 3.37
CA SER A 77 -12.70 -13.36 3.08
C SER A 77 -11.85 -14.09 4.13
N THR A 78 -12.44 -15.13 4.69
CA THR A 78 -11.81 -16.14 5.54
C THR A 78 -11.58 -17.47 4.80
N GLY A 79 -11.72 -17.48 3.47
CA GLY A 79 -11.55 -18.64 2.60
C GLY A 79 -10.13 -18.77 2.02
N ILE A 80 -10.01 -19.36 0.82
CA ILE A 80 -8.73 -19.54 0.12
C ILE A 80 -8.24 -18.20 -0.45
N PHE A 81 -7.76 -17.34 0.43
CA PHE A 81 -7.55 -15.91 0.22
C PHE A 81 -6.77 -15.61 -1.07
N THR A 82 -5.63 -16.27 -1.27
CA THR A 82 -4.74 -15.99 -2.41
C THR A 82 -5.42 -16.35 -3.73
N ARG A 83 -6.24 -17.41 -3.75
CA ARG A 83 -6.99 -17.82 -4.95
C ARG A 83 -8.16 -16.88 -5.21
N GLU A 84 -8.86 -16.43 -4.17
CA GLU A 84 -10.02 -15.54 -4.31
C GLU A 84 -9.63 -14.13 -4.78
N VAL A 85 -8.56 -13.55 -4.21
CA VAL A 85 -8.02 -12.27 -4.66
C VAL A 85 -7.53 -12.38 -6.10
N LEU A 86 -6.86 -13.48 -6.46
CA LEU A 86 -6.39 -13.70 -7.83
C LEU A 86 -7.55 -13.81 -8.82
N VAL A 87 -8.58 -14.60 -8.51
CA VAL A 87 -9.77 -14.76 -9.36
C VAL A 87 -10.50 -13.43 -9.53
N SER A 88 -10.65 -12.65 -8.46
CA SER A 88 -11.24 -11.30 -8.54
C SER A 88 -10.40 -10.37 -9.41
N ALA A 89 -9.08 -10.38 -9.25
CA ALA A 89 -8.20 -9.51 -10.01
C ALA A 89 -8.22 -9.87 -11.50
N LEU A 90 -8.22 -11.16 -11.83
CA LEU A 90 -8.35 -11.64 -13.22
C LEU A 90 -9.72 -11.30 -13.81
N ALA A 91 -10.80 -11.45 -13.04
CA ALA A 91 -12.15 -11.08 -13.48
C ALA A 91 -12.25 -9.57 -13.76
N LEU A 92 -11.78 -8.73 -12.83
CA LEU A 92 -11.75 -7.28 -12.99
C LEU A 92 -10.89 -6.87 -14.20
N LEU A 93 -9.72 -7.48 -14.37
CA LEU A 93 -8.84 -7.26 -15.51
C LEU A 93 -9.52 -7.63 -16.83
N GLY A 94 -10.20 -8.77 -16.90
CA GLY A 94 -10.93 -9.20 -18.09
C GLY A 94 -12.04 -8.24 -18.48
N ILE A 95 -12.80 -7.72 -17.50
CA ILE A 95 -13.86 -6.74 -17.75
C ILE A 95 -13.26 -5.42 -18.26
N VAL A 96 -12.20 -4.93 -17.63
CA VAL A 96 -11.53 -3.70 -18.07
C VAL A 96 -10.93 -3.86 -19.46
N ALA A 97 -10.29 -4.99 -19.77
CA ALA A 97 -9.78 -5.29 -21.10
C ALA A 97 -10.90 -5.33 -22.16
N GLY A 98 -12.07 -5.90 -21.81
CA GLY A 98 -13.25 -5.89 -22.68
C GLY A 98 -13.78 -4.47 -22.93
N LEU A 99 -13.84 -3.62 -21.90
CA LEU A 99 -14.25 -2.22 -22.05
C LEU A 99 -13.28 -1.43 -22.94
N LEU A 100 -11.97 -1.64 -22.76
CA LEU A 100 -10.93 -1.02 -23.60
C LEU A 100 -10.93 -1.53 -25.05
N ALA A 101 -11.37 -2.76 -25.30
CA ALA A 101 -11.48 -3.32 -26.64
C ALA A 101 -12.70 -2.79 -27.42
N ILE A 102 -13.74 -2.31 -26.72
CA ILE A 102 -14.96 -1.77 -27.33
C ILE A 102 -14.80 -0.29 -27.70
N ASP A 103 -14.00 0.45 -26.92
CA ASP A 103 -13.78 1.89 -27.14
C ASP A 103 -12.49 2.15 -27.92
N GLU A 104 -12.60 2.29 -29.25
CA GLU A 104 -11.46 2.63 -30.13
C GLU A 104 -10.78 3.95 -29.76
N ARG A 105 -11.43 4.84 -28.99
CA ARG A 105 -10.83 6.10 -28.49
C ARG A 105 -9.84 5.87 -27.35
N LEU A 106 -9.95 4.74 -26.65
CA LEU A 106 -8.99 4.30 -25.61
C LEU A 106 -7.84 3.46 -26.20
N GLY A 107 -7.70 3.43 -27.54
CA GLY A 107 -6.56 2.87 -28.29
C GLY A 107 -5.20 3.56 -28.03
N LEU A 108 -5.04 4.15 -26.85
CA LEU A 108 -3.87 4.88 -26.38
C LEU A 108 -2.76 3.94 -25.88
N MET A 109 -3.09 2.69 -25.52
CA MET A 109 -2.11 1.76 -24.98
C MET A 109 -1.59 0.81 -26.05
N GLY A 110 -0.32 0.98 -26.42
CA GLY A 110 0.39 -0.05 -27.20
C GLY A 110 0.28 -1.42 -26.53
N ARG A 111 0.25 -2.50 -27.33
CA ARG A 111 0.13 -3.89 -26.84
C ARG A 111 1.09 -4.23 -25.70
N GLU A 112 2.29 -3.65 -25.73
CA GLU A 112 3.31 -3.83 -24.70
C GLU A 112 2.90 -3.17 -23.38
N ALA A 113 2.42 -1.93 -23.42
CA ALA A 113 1.92 -1.20 -22.25
C ALA A 113 0.76 -1.95 -21.59
N MET A 114 -0.17 -2.49 -22.37
CA MET A 114 -1.30 -3.29 -21.87
C MET A 114 -0.85 -4.46 -20.98
N LEU A 115 0.21 -5.19 -21.39
CA LEU A 115 0.74 -6.31 -20.61
C LEU A 115 1.37 -5.83 -19.29
N TYR A 116 2.17 -4.75 -19.35
CA TYR A 116 2.76 -4.16 -18.14
C TYR A 116 1.70 -3.70 -17.15
N TRP A 117 0.65 -3.04 -17.63
CA TRP A 117 -0.46 -2.57 -16.78
C TRP A 117 -1.30 -3.71 -16.24
N ALA A 118 -1.50 -4.77 -17.01
CA ALA A 118 -2.18 -5.97 -16.53
C ALA A 118 -1.42 -6.61 -15.35
N VAL A 119 -0.10 -6.76 -15.48
CA VAL A 119 0.75 -7.28 -14.41
C VAL A 119 0.75 -6.36 -13.20
N LEU A 120 0.86 -5.04 -13.41
CA LEU A 120 0.85 -4.07 -12.31
C LEU A 120 -0.47 -4.12 -11.53
N ASN A 121 -1.61 -4.08 -12.21
CA ASN A 121 -2.93 -4.13 -11.58
C ASN A 121 -3.16 -5.46 -10.84
N LEU A 122 -2.69 -6.57 -11.38
CA LEU A 122 -2.72 -7.87 -10.72
C LEU A 122 -1.90 -7.85 -9.41
N CYS A 123 -0.66 -7.36 -9.48
CA CYS A 123 0.21 -7.18 -8.31
C CYS A 123 -0.43 -6.25 -7.27
N SER A 124 -1.06 -5.17 -7.70
CA SER A 124 -1.75 -4.22 -6.84
C SER A 124 -2.96 -4.82 -6.13
N ALA A 125 -3.76 -5.64 -6.80
CA ALA A 125 -4.85 -6.37 -6.15
C ALA A 125 -4.34 -7.40 -5.13
N LEU A 126 -3.27 -8.13 -5.46
CA LEU A 126 -2.62 -9.05 -4.50
C LEU A 126 -2.09 -8.30 -3.28
N LEU A 127 -1.47 -7.13 -3.47
CA LEU A 127 -0.99 -6.28 -2.39
C LEU A 127 -2.15 -5.77 -1.52
N GLY A 128 -3.22 -5.27 -2.14
CA GLY A 128 -4.44 -4.85 -1.44
C GLY A 128 -5.02 -5.98 -0.61
N GLY A 129 -5.14 -7.17 -1.20
CA GLY A 129 -5.56 -8.39 -0.50
C GLY A 129 -4.67 -8.70 0.68
N TRP A 130 -3.36 -8.68 0.50
CA TRP A 130 -2.41 -9.01 1.57
C TRP A 130 -2.55 -8.05 2.76
N ILE A 131 -2.72 -6.75 2.49
CA ILE A 131 -2.99 -5.72 3.51
C ILE A 131 -4.32 -6.03 4.23
N GLY A 132 -5.38 -6.37 3.48
CA GLY A 132 -6.68 -6.74 4.03
C GLY A 132 -6.59 -7.94 4.96
N ARG A 133 -5.93 -9.02 4.53
CA ARG A 133 -5.75 -10.25 5.30
C ARG A 133 -4.98 -9.99 6.58
N ARG A 134 -3.91 -9.19 6.53
CA ARG A 134 -3.14 -8.87 7.72
C ARG A 134 -3.97 -8.11 8.74
N ARG A 135 -4.85 -7.20 8.30
CA ARG A 135 -5.79 -6.52 9.20
C ARG A 135 -6.79 -7.46 9.84
N LEU A 136 -7.35 -8.40 9.07
CA LEU A 136 -8.28 -9.39 9.60
C LEU A 136 -7.59 -10.30 10.64
N ALA A 137 -6.40 -10.82 10.32
CA ALA A 137 -5.60 -11.62 11.23
C ALA A 137 -5.27 -10.85 12.52
N ASP A 138 -4.82 -9.60 12.41
CA ASP A 138 -4.55 -8.74 13.56
C ASP A 138 -5.81 -8.47 14.43
N LEU A 139 -7.02 -8.50 13.87
CA LEU A 139 -8.28 -8.32 14.60
C LEU A 139 -8.69 -9.59 15.33
N LEU A 140 -8.62 -10.75 14.66
CA LEU A 140 -8.91 -12.05 15.25
C LEU A 140 -7.93 -12.35 16.40
N GLU A 141 -6.64 -12.08 16.16
CA GLU A 141 -5.58 -12.21 17.15
C GLU A 141 -5.67 -11.22 18.34
N ALA A 142 -6.31 -10.06 18.15
CA ALA A 142 -6.55 -9.09 19.22
C ALA A 142 -7.78 -9.43 20.06
N GLN A 143 -8.71 -10.20 19.50
CA GLN A 143 -9.85 -10.74 20.21
C GLN A 143 -9.46 -11.90 21.14
N GLU A 144 -8.39 -12.63 20.81
CA GLU A 144 -7.94 -13.82 21.52
C GLU A 144 -6.84 -13.58 22.58
N ASN A 145 -6.01 -12.53 22.43
CA ASN A 145 -4.87 -12.30 23.31
C ASN A 145 -4.87 -10.90 23.95
N THR A 146 -5.31 -10.83 25.21
CA THR A 146 -5.23 -9.64 26.09
C THR A 146 -3.80 -9.32 26.58
N TYR A 147 -2.76 -10.03 26.12
CA TYR A 147 -1.36 -9.74 26.47
C TYR A 147 -0.47 -9.68 25.22
N ALA A 148 -0.27 -8.48 24.67
CA ALA A 148 0.58 -8.22 23.52
C ALA A 148 1.90 -7.55 23.95
N TYR A 149 2.97 -8.33 24.02
CA TYR A 149 4.34 -7.83 24.06
C TYR A 149 5.11 -8.59 22.96
N LEU A 150 5.69 -7.86 22.01
CA LEU A 150 6.28 -8.34 20.73
C LEU A 150 5.28 -8.71 19.61
N ARG A 151 4.46 -7.75 19.16
CA ARG A 151 3.95 -7.75 17.78
C ARG A 151 4.66 -6.67 16.97
N PHE A 152 5.30 -7.04 15.87
CA PHE A 152 5.89 -6.08 14.93
C PHE A 152 4.79 -5.15 14.42
N PRO A 153 4.93 -3.81 14.51
CA PRO A 153 3.81 -2.89 14.34
C PRO A 153 3.51 -2.60 12.87
N TRP A 154 3.09 -3.64 12.13
CA TRP A 154 2.68 -3.54 10.71
C TRP A 154 1.61 -2.48 10.47
N ARG A 155 0.74 -2.25 11.46
CA ARG A 155 -0.25 -1.16 11.43
C ARG A 155 0.40 0.21 11.25
N LEU A 156 1.52 0.46 11.94
CA LEU A 156 2.24 1.73 11.86
C LEU A 156 2.98 1.85 10.54
N VAL A 157 3.69 0.78 10.14
CA VAL A 157 4.42 0.70 8.86
C VAL A 157 3.47 0.97 7.69
N GLY A 158 2.33 0.29 7.62
CA GLY A 158 1.35 0.46 6.55
C GLY A 158 0.73 1.85 6.51
N THR A 159 0.42 2.45 7.67
CA THR A 159 -0.15 3.80 7.73
C THR A 159 0.85 4.85 7.25
N SER A 160 2.10 4.78 7.71
CA SER A 160 3.16 5.68 7.27
C SER A 160 3.45 5.55 5.77
N LEU A 161 3.53 4.31 5.27
CA LEU A 161 3.71 4.06 3.84
C LEU A 161 2.59 4.68 3.00
N SER A 162 1.34 4.53 3.45
CA SER A 162 0.16 5.09 2.77
C SER A 162 0.20 6.62 2.73
N VAL A 163 0.61 7.27 3.82
CA VAL A 163 0.74 8.73 3.89
C VAL A 163 1.83 9.22 2.94
N GLY A 164 3.02 8.63 3.00
CA GLY A 164 4.14 9.03 2.14
C GLY A 164 3.86 8.80 0.67
N LEU A 165 3.34 7.62 0.32
CA LEU A 165 3.03 7.26 -1.06
C LEU A 165 1.90 8.14 -1.60
N GLY A 166 0.84 8.37 -0.81
CA GLY A 166 -0.26 9.24 -1.18
C GLY A 166 0.20 10.67 -1.47
N PHE A 167 1.08 11.23 -0.63
CA PHE A 167 1.69 12.54 -0.87
C PHE A 167 2.50 12.57 -2.16
N ASN A 168 3.35 11.57 -2.37
CA ASN A 168 4.24 11.51 -3.54
C ASN A 168 3.42 11.37 -4.83
N LEU A 169 2.37 10.54 -4.82
CA LEU A 169 1.43 10.41 -5.93
C LEU A 169 0.67 11.72 -6.20
N MET A 170 0.24 12.41 -5.14
CA MET A 170 -0.45 13.69 -5.25
C MET A 170 0.45 14.74 -5.93
N PHE A 171 1.70 14.88 -5.51
CA PHE A 171 2.60 15.86 -6.15
C PHE A 171 2.97 15.49 -7.57
N LEU A 172 3.29 14.22 -7.82
CA LEU A 172 3.82 13.76 -9.11
C LEU A 172 2.73 13.66 -10.20
N PHE A 173 1.57 13.12 -9.86
CA PHE A 173 0.52 12.80 -10.86
C PHE A 173 -0.73 13.67 -10.75
N VAL A 174 -0.96 14.38 -9.64
CA VAL A 174 -2.14 15.24 -9.49
C VAL A 174 -1.74 16.70 -9.65
N LEU A 175 -0.87 17.21 -8.79
CA LEU A 175 -0.55 18.64 -8.74
C LEU A 175 0.33 19.09 -9.91
N LYS A 176 1.35 18.32 -10.30
CA LYS A 176 2.21 18.63 -11.45
C LYS A 176 1.40 18.91 -12.73
N PRO A 177 0.51 18.00 -13.19
CA PRO A 177 -0.27 18.26 -14.41
C PRO A 177 -1.38 19.30 -14.22
N LEU A 178 -2.03 19.37 -13.05
CA LEU A 178 -3.15 20.30 -12.84
C LEU A 178 -2.72 21.77 -12.82
N PHE A 179 -1.54 22.07 -12.27
CA PHE A 179 -1.12 23.45 -12.04
C PHE A 179 0.16 23.83 -12.80
N VAL A 180 0.63 22.98 -13.72
CA VAL A 180 1.88 23.17 -14.49
C VAL A 180 3.03 23.54 -13.55
N ILE A 181 3.18 22.75 -12.49
CA ILE A 181 4.10 23.04 -11.40
C ILE A 181 5.53 22.76 -11.86
N ASN A 182 6.45 23.66 -11.53
CA ASN A 182 7.88 23.48 -11.76
C ASN A 182 8.36 22.17 -11.09
N GLU A 183 9.20 21.40 -11.79
CA GLU A 183 9.79 20.14 -11.31
C GLU A 183 10.41 20.28 -9.92
N ASN A 184 11.04 21.41 -9.62
CA ASN A 184 11.62 21.68 -8.30
C ASN A 184 10.57 21.60 -7.18
N VAL A 185 9.37 22.11 -7.40
CA VAL A 185 8.29 22.09 -6.41
C VAL A 185 7.71 20.69 -6.26
N VAL A 186 7.66 19.90 -7.34
CA VAL A 186 7.27 18.48 -7.30
C VAL A 186 8.26 17.69 -6.46
N HIS A 187 9.56 17.87 -6.68
CA HIS A 187 10.61 17.23 -5.88
C HIS A 187 10.53 17.61 -4.41
N ILE A 188 10.35 18.90 -4.09
CA ILE A 188 10.16 19.35 -2.71
C ILE A 188 8.93 18.70 -2.08
N GLY A 189 7.81 18.61 -2.81
CA GLY A 189 6.59 17.95 -2.34
C GLY A 189 6.78 16.46 -2.07
N MET A 190 7.55 15.77 -2.92
CA MET A 190 7.90 14.37 -2.71
C MET A 190 8.79 14.18 -1.48
N LEU A 191 9.79 15.05 -1.29
CA LEU A 191 10.63 15.06 -0.08
C LEU A 191 9.78 15.31 1.19
N ALA A 192 8.78 16.18 1.11
CA ALA A 192 7.83 16.39 2.19
C ALA A 192 6.99 15.13 2.49
N GLY A 193 6.61 14.35 1.48
CA GLY A 193 5.92 13.06 1.65
C GLY A 193 6.77 12.02 2.40
N PHE A 194 8.06 11.92 2.08
CA PHE A 194 9.00 11.08 2.84
C PHE A 194 9.12 11.51 4.30
N LEU A 195 9.28 12.82 4.54
CA LEU A 195 9.36 13.36 5.89
C LEU A 195 8.07 13.11 6.68
N ALA A 196 6.90 13.33 6.08
CA ALA A 196 5.59 13.10 6.70
C ALA A 196 5.37 11.63 7.08
N SER A 197 5.75 10.70 6.20
CA SER A 197 5.71 9.26 6.49
C SER A 197 6.55 8.91 7.73
N GLY A 198 7.78 9.43 7.78
CA GLY A 198 8.65 9.31 8.94
C GLY A 198 8.01 9.89 10.21
N LEU A 199 7.51 11.12 10.16
CA LEU A 199 6.87 11.80 11.29
C LEU A 199 5.68 11.01 11.86
N VAL A 200 4.79 10.52 10.99
CA VAL A 200 3.63 9.70 11.39
C VAL A 200 4.10 8.41 12.07
N LEU A 201 5.16 7.79 11.54
CA LEU A 201 5.73 6.59 12.13
C LEU A 201 6.28 6.86 13.53
N GLY A 202 7.10 7.91 13.65
CA GLY A 202 7.75 8.36 14.89
C GLY A 202 6.76 8.70 15.99
N TYR A 203 5.75 9.49 15.63
CA TYR A 203 4.73 9.94 16.57
C TYR A 203 3.88 8.78 17.10
N ARG A 204 3.57 7.79 16.25
CA ARG A 204 2.68 6.68 16.64
C ARG A 204 3.42 5.49 17.27
N SER A 205 4.72 5.31 17.01
CA SER A 205 5.49 4.18 17.57
C SER A 205 5.77 4.37 19.06
N GLN A 206 5.41 3.39 19.89
CA GLN A 206 5.53 3.47 21.35
C GLN A 206 6.95 3.25 21.87
N ARG A 207 7.80 2.54 21.10
CA ARG A 207 9.24 2.38 21.30
C ARG A 207 9.85 2.07 19.94
N MET A 208 10.53 3.03 19.32
CA MET A 208 11.11 2.78 17.99
C MET A 208 12.30 1.83 18.08
N SER A 209 12.11 0.63 17.55
CA SER A 209 13.21 -0.12 16.96
C SER A 209 13.58 0.57 15.65
N MET A 210 14.85 0.95 15.48
CA MET A 210 15.40 1.54 14.24
C MET A 210 15.11 0.71 12.96
N ARG A 211 14.60 -0.52 13.12
CA ARG A 211 14.17 -1.41 12.04
C ARG A 211 12.89 -0.94 11.34
N GLU A 212 11.94 -0.32 12.04
CA GLU A 212 10.65 0.12 11.46
C GLU A 212 10.82 1.28 10.47
N PRO A 213 11.55 2.37 10.81
CA PRO A 213 11.82 3.46 9.87
C PRO A 213 12.67 2.99 8.69
N ALA A 214 13.60 2.04 8.92
CA ALA A 214 14.41 1.45 7.86
C ALA A 214 13.56 0.77 6.80
N LEU A 215 12.60 -0.07 7.24
CA LEU A 215 11.72 -0.80 6.34
C LEU A 215 10.80 0.16 5.58
N VAL A 216 10.15 1.09 6.27
CA VAL A 216 9.28 2.10 5.62
C VAL A 216 10.07 2.94 4.63
N GLY A 217 11.27 3.38 5.02
CA GLY A 217 12.17 4.16 4.19
C GLY A 217 12.54 3.39 2.93
N ALA A 218 13.05 2.17 3.06
CA ALA A 218 13.49 1.36 1.91
C ALA A 218 12.34 1.09 0.93
N VAL A 219 11.18 0.68 1.43
CA VAL A 219 10.02 0.37 0.57
C VAL A 219 9.48 1.64 -0.09
N LEU A 220 9.29 2.73 0.67
CA LEU A 220 8.73 3.96 0.13
C LEU A 220 9.67 4.59 -0.91
N VAL A 221 10.98 4.54 -0.65
CA VAL A 221 12.01 5.04 -1.56
C VAL A 221 12.04 4.22 -2.84
N PHE A 222 12.01 2.89 -2.74
CA PHE A 222 11.94 2.01 -3.91
C PHE A 222 10.70 2.30 -4.76
N LEU A 223 9.52 2.39 -4.13
CA LEU A 223 8.27 2.70 -4.83
C LEU A 223 8.35 4.07 -5.51
N CYS A 224 8.88 5.10 -4.83
CA CYS A 224 9.09 6.41 -5.45
C CYS A 224 10.07 6.40 -6.62
N GLY A 225 11.13 5.60 -6.53
CA GLY A 225 12.08 5.40 -7.62
C GLY A 225 11.38 4.81 -8.84
N VAL A 226 10.52 3.82 -8.65
CA VAL A 226 9.69 3.26 -9.72
C VAL A 226 8.77 4.34 -10.32
N LEU A 227 8.10 5.16 -9.49
CA LEU A 227 7.22 6.23 -9.98
C LEU A 227 7.96 7.28 -10.80
N LEU A 228 9.14 7.72 -10.35
CA LEU A 228 9.99 8.68 -11.07
C LEU A 228 10.57 8.10 -12.36
N TRP A 229 10.88 6.81 -12.37
CA TRP A 229 11.33 6.10 -13.57
C TRP A 229 10.21 6.00 -14.61
N LEU A 230 8.98 5.71 -14.18
CA LEU A 230 7.78 5.66 -15.04
C LEU A 230 7.42 7.01 -15.67
N GLU A 231 7.81 8.13 -15.05
CA GLU A 231 7.63 9.45 -15.64
C GLU A 231 8.47 9.66 -16.91
N ALA A 232 9.45 8.78 -17.19
CA ALA A 232 10.31 8.73 -18.39
C ALA A 232 11.13 9.99 -18.72
N THR A 233 10.89 11.10 -18.02
CA THR A 233 11.61 12.38 -18.18
C THR A 233 12.67 12.61 -17.10
N THR A 234 12.72 11.77 -16.07
CA THR A 234 13.57 11.98 -14.89
C THR A 234 15.00 11.52 -15.14
N ARG A 235 15.97 12.42 -14.90
CA ARG A 235 17.40 12.10 -14.98
C ARG A 235 17.81 11.11 -13.88
N ILE A 236 18.71 10.18 -14.19
CA ILE A 236 19.24 9.19 -13.23
C ILE A 236 19.83 9.85 -11.98
N SER A 237 20.50 10.99 -12.12
CA SER A 237 21.05 11.74 -10.97
C SER A 237 19.97 12.21 -9.99
N VAL A 238 18.79 12.60 -10.51
CA VAL A 238 17.64 13.02 -9.70
C VAL A 238 17.01 11.83 -8.99
N LEU A 239 16.96 10.67 -9.66
CA LEU A 239 16.49 9.42 -9.06
C LEU A 239 17.38 9.01 -7.86
N VAL A 240 18.71 8.98 -8.05
CA VAL A 240 19.68 8.65 -6.99
C VAL A 240 19.56 9.63 -5.81
N PHE A 241 19.39 10.91 -6.09
CA PHE A 241 19.18 11.94 -5.07
C PHE A 241 17.91 11.69 -4.24
N HIS A 242 16.76 11.41 -4.89
CA HIS A 242 15.52 11.11 -4.18
C HIS A 242 15.59 9.81 -3.39
N LEU A 243 16.32 8.80 -3.90
CA LEU A 243 16.52 7.56 -3.18
C LEU A 243 17.32 7.79 -1.88
N ALA A 244 18.45 8.47 -1.97
CA ALA A 244 19.33 8.72 -0.84
C ALA A 244 18.67 9.66 0.20
N ILE A 245 18.12 10.79 -0.25
CA ILE A 245 17.57 11.80 0.66
C ILE A 245 16.20 11.39 1.17
N GLY A 246 15.35 10.75 0.35
CA GLY A 246 14.06 10.24 0.79
C GLY A 246 14.20 9.24 1.95
N PHE A 247 15.20 8.36 1.87
CA PHE A 247 15.51 7.43 2.96
C PHE A 247 15.91 8.17 4.24
N LEU A 248 16.84 9.13 4.13
CA LEU A 248 17.29 9.94 5.27
C LEU A 248 16.15 10.77 5.88
N LEU A 249 15.22 11.29 5.06
CA LEU A 249 14.07 12.06 5.53
C LEU A 249 13.04 11.19 6.27
N VAL A 250 12.81 9.95 5.84
CA VAL A 250 11.96 9.02 6.61
C VAL A 250 12.58 8.74 7.98
N PHE A 251 13.89 8.53 8.06
CA PHE A 251 14.60 8.37 9.34
C PHE A 251 14.55 9.62 10.21
N GLY A 252 14.88 10.78 9.63
CA GLY A 252 14.87 12.05 10.34
C GLY A 252 13.47 12.41 10.85
N GLY A 253 12.45 12.19 10.02
CA GLY A 253 11.05 12.36 10.39
C GLY A 253 10.63 11.41 11.52
N ALA A 254 11.02 10.13 11.44
CA ALA A 254 10.76 9.15 12.49
C ALA A 254 11.38 9.57 13.84
N TRP A 255 12.66 9.94 13.82
CA TRP A 255 13.37 10.44 15.01
C TRP A 255 12.70 11.69 15.58
N PHE A 256 12.35 12.66 14.74
CA PHE A 256 11.69 13.89 15.18
C PHE A 256 10.29 13.62 15.76
N GLY A 257 9.50 12.77 15.10
CA GLY A 257 8.16 12.39 15.55
C GLY A 257 8.18 11.72 16.93
N GLU A 258 9.19 10.89 17.19
CA GLU A 258 9.40 10.29 18.51
C GLU A 258 9.72 11.34 19.58
N ARG A 259 10.67 12.26 19.30
CA ARG A 259 11.02 13.35 20.22
C ARG A 259 9.84 14.26 20.52
N PHE A 260 9.09 14.63 19.49
CA PHE A 260 7.91 15.47 19.63
C PHE A 260 6.86 14.82 20.54
N ARG A 261 6.61 13.52 20.37
CA ARG A 261 5.73 12.76 21.25
C ARG A 261 6.25 12.74 22.69
N GLN A 262 7.53 12.44 22.90
CA GLN A 262 8.15 12.41 24.24
C GLN A 262 7.95 13.74 24.99
N LEU A 263 8.08 14.87 24.29
CA LEU A 263 7.86 16.21 24.85
C LEU A 263 6.40 16.42 25.27
N LEU A 264 5.43 15.99 24.44
CA LEU A 264 4.00 16.14 24.74
C LEU A 264 3.50 15.21 25.85
N THR A 265 4.16 14.06 26.05
CA THR A 265 3.77 13.08 27.07
C THR A 265 4.44 13.29 28.42
N LYS A 266 5.39 14.23 28.55
CA LYS A 266 5.97 14.57 29.85
C LYS A 266 4.93 15.34 30.68
N PRO A 267 4.63 14.92 31.91
CA PRO A 267 3.81 15.73 32.80
C PRO A 267 4.53 17.06 33.04
N ILE A 268 3.81 18.17 32.91
CA ILE A 268 4.28 19.48 33.35
C ILE A 268 4.39 19.40 34.86
N ILE A 269 5.62 19.38 35.38
CA ILE A 269 5.94 19.48 36.81
C ILE A 269 6.20 20.94 37.12
#